data_AF-A0AAX3AD53-F1
#
_entry.id   AF-A0AAX3AD53-F1
#
_cell.length_a   1.000
_cell.length_b   1.000
_cell.length_c   1.000
_cell.angle_alpha   90.00
_cell.angle_beta   90.00
_cell.angle_gamma   90.00
#
_symmetry.space_group_name_H-M   'P 1'
#
loop_
_entity.id
_entity.type
_entity.pdbx_description
1 polymer ?
#
loop_
_entity_poly.entity_id
_entity_poly.type
_entity_poly.pdbx_seq_one_letter_code
_entity_poly.pdbx_strand_id
1 'polypeptide(L)'
;MDTSKPKPSARSEQTVEAAPNVNVQTSSSVNSRFPSHFPEVGDEVIFTRSPSHERETGYVMSREYGTRCIEIVDVNAKPLRLRPGQYRSAAR
;
A
#
# COMPACT_ATOMS: atom_id res chain seq x y z
N MET A 1 35.44 -56.13 -12.79
CA MET A 1 35.24 -55.03 -11.85
C MET A 1 36.20 -53.93 -12.25
N ASP A 2 35.84 -52.68 -12.48
CA ASP A 2 34.55 -52.02 -12.55
C ASP A 2 34.73 -50.73 -13.37
N THR A 3 33.62 -50.09 -13.69
CA THR A 3 33.32 -49.32 -14.91
C THR A 3 33.86 -47.88 -14.96
N SER A 4 34.35 -47.47 -16.15
CA SER A 4 34.51 -46.06 -16.55
C SER A 4 33.14 -45.39 -16.63
N LYS A 5 32.96 -44.23 -15.97
CA LYS A 5 31.71 -43.45 -16.03
C LYS A 5 31.90 -42.09 -16.73
N PRO A 6 30.89 -41.63 -17.49
CA PRO A 6 30.98 -40.43 -18.31
C PRO A 6 30.63 -39.17 -17.52
N LYS A 7 31.12 -38.04 -18.02
CA LYS A 7 30.75 -36.67 -17.62
C LYS A 7 29.49 -36.25 -18.37
N PRO A 8 28.44 -35.76 -17.70
CA PRO A 8 27.49 -34.90 -18.38
C PRO A 8 27.13 -33.62 -17.61
N SER A 9 26.72 -32.66 -18.44
CA SER A 9 25.76 -31.59 -18.16
C SER A 9 26.22 -30.39 -17.33
N ALA A 10 26.57 -29.35 -18.08
CA ALA A 10 26.19 -27.99 -17.74
C ALA A 10 24.67 -27.94 -17.44
N ARG A 11 24.34 -27.62 -16.20
CA ARG A 11 23.01 -27.18 -15.80
C ARG A 11 23.21 -25.85 -15.11
N SER A 12 23.04 -24.76 -15.86
CA SER A 12 22.95 -23.42 -15.27
C SER A 12 21.84 -23.45 -14.22
N GLU A 13 22.23 -23.08 -13.02
CA GLU A 13 21.43 -23.17 -11.83
C GLU A 13 20.24 -22.20 -11.93
N GLN A 14 19.06 -22.80 -11.84
CA GLN A 14 17.82 -22.14 -11.48
C GLN A 14 18.02 -21.47 -10.12
N THR A 15 18.23 -20.15 -10.11
CA THR A 15 18.30 -19.38 -8.87
C THR A 15 16.87 -19.11 -8.39
N VAL A 16 16.47 -19.83 -7.34
CA VAL A 16 15.25 -19.58 -6.56
C VAL A 16 15.65 -18.79 -5.32
N GLU A 17 14.92 -17.70 -5.09
CA GLU A 17 14.70 -16.99 -3.82
C GLU A 17 15.91 -16.58 -2.97
N ALA A 18 16.16 -15.26 -2.96
CA ALA A 18 16.64 -14.58 -1.77
C ALA A 18 15.69 -13.41 -1.49
N ALA A 19 14.77 -13.63 -0.53
CA ALA A 19 13.90 -12.59 -0.01
C ALA A 19 14.76 -11.41 0.49
N PRO A 20 14.48 -10.16 0.08
CA PRO A 20 15.05 -9.04 0.77
C PRO A 20 14.41 -9.02 2.15
N ASN A 21 15.23 -9.17 3.17
CA ASN A 21 14.89 -9.04 4.57
C ASN A 21 14.45 -7.59 4.83
N VAL A 22 13.22 -7.25 4.41
CA VAL A 22 12.59 -6.00 4.77
C VAL A 22 12.26 -6.15 6.23
N ASN A 23 13.10 -5.55 7.06
CA ASN A 23 12.83 -5.28 8.46
C ASN A 23 11.52 -4.47 8.51
N VAL A 24 10.40 -5.19 8.53
CA VAL A 24 9.09 -4.67 8.89
C VAL A 24 9.24 -4.35 10.38
N GLN A 25 9.77 -3.16 10.66
CA GLN A 25 9.47 -2.47 11.90
C GLN A 25 7.96 -2.24 11.86
N THR A 26 7.25 -3.21 12.41
CA THR A 26 5.90 -3.10 12.93
C THR A 26 5.91 -1.98 13.96
N SER A 27 5.74 -0.75 13.48
CA SER A 27 5.45 0.40 14.32
C SER A 27 4.15 0.09 15.05
N SER A 28 4.32 -0.14 16.33
CA SER A 28 3.35 -0.43 17.36
C SER A 28 1.99 0.24 17.18
N SER A 29 0.98 -0.62 17.36
CA SER A 29 -0.39 -0.33 17.72
C SER A 29 -0.57 1.00 18.47
N VAL A 30 -1.16 2.00 17.80
CA VAL A 30 -1.90 3.06 18.50
C VAL A 30 -3.37 2.75 18.38
N ASN A 31 -3.92 2.36 19.54
CA ASN A 31 -5.31 2.12 19.83
C ASN A 31 -6.13 3.39 19.51
N SER A 32 -6.57 3.58 18.25
CA SER A 32 -7.48 4.67 17.88
C SER A 32 -8.91 4.22 18.17
N ARG A 33 -9.28 4.24 19.45
CA ARG A 33 -10.66 4.06 19.93
C ARG A 33 -11.49 5.34 19.72
N PHE A 34 -11.33 5.96 18.55
CA PHE A 34 -12.20 7.04 18.06
C PHE A 34 -13.12 6.43 17.00
N PRO A 35 -14.41 6.78 16.96
CA PRO A 35 -15.24 6.42 15.82
C PRO A 35 -14.51 6.95 14.59
N SER A 36 -14.14 6.05 13.67
CA SER A 36 -13.48 6.43 12.42
C SER A 36 -14.43 7.37 11.68
N HIS A 37 -14.22 8.69 11.84
CA HIS A 37 -14.99 9.71 11.16
C HIS A 37 -14.86 9.42 9.66
N PHE A 38 -15.98 9.07 9.03
CA PHE A 38 -16.00 8.82 7.61
C PHE A 38 -16.12 10.18 6.93
N PRO A 39 -15.10 10.60 6.17
CA PRO A 39 -15.05 11.96 5.63
C PRO A 39 -16.23 12.21 4.68
N GLU A 40 -16.76 13.42 4.73
CA GLU A 40 -17.84 13.95 3.90
C GLU A 40 -17.31 14.65 2.66
N VAL A 41 -18.19 14.95 1.70
CA VAL A 41 -17.80 15.75 0.52
C VAL A 41 -17.36 17.14 0.99
N GLY A 42 -16.20 17.59 0.52
CA GLY A 42 -15.54 18.82 0.95
C GLY A 42 -14.52 18.62 2.09
N ASP A 43 -14.51 17.46 2.75
CA ASP A 43 -13.52 17.19 3.80
C ASP A 43 -12.13 16.98 3.20
N GLU A 44 -11.12 17.47 3.91
CA GLU A 44 -9.73 17.16 3.61
C GLU A 44 -9.35 15.79 4.18
N VAL A 45 -8.64 15.02 3.36
CA VAL A 45 -8.06 13.73 3.74
C VAL A 45 -6.57 13.68 3.43
N ILE A 46 -5.86 12.88 4.20
CA ILE A 46 -4.43 12.61 4.06
C ILE A 46 -4.28 11.21 3.45
N PHE A 47 -3.45 11.07 2.42
CA PHE A 47 -3.18 9.80 1.75
C PHE A 47 -1.71 9.70 1.29
N THR A 48 -1.31 8.53 0.79
CA THR A 48 0.01 8.32 0.16
C THR A 48 -0.19 7.53 -1.13
N ARG A 49 0.39 7.96 -2.26
CA ARG A 49 0.24 7.23 -3.54
C ARG A 49 0.91 5.86 -3.54
N SER A 50 2.02 5.72 -2.82
CA SER A 50 2.67 4.44 -2.53
C SER A 50 3.31 4.49 -1.14
N PRO A 51 3.72 3.35 -0.56
CA PRO A 51 4.37 3.32 0.75
C PRO A 51 5.65 4.15 0.87
N SER A 52 6.29 4.47 -0.27
CA SER A 52 7.52 5.27 -0.34
C SER A 52 7.28 6.75 -0.69
N HIS A 53 6.04 7.14 -1.00
CA HIS A 53 5.72 8.54 -1.26
C HIS A 53 5.43 9.29 0.02
N GLU A 54 5.69 10.60 0.00
CA GLU A 54 5.27 11.49 1.06
C GLU A 54 3.75 11.52 1.20
N ARG A 55 3.29 11.98 2.37
CA ARG A 55 1.87 12.17 2.62
C ARG A 55 1.37 13.35 1.81
N GLU A 56 0.29 13.13 1.09
CA GLU A 56 -0.41 14.13 0.29
C GLU A 56 -1.77 14.42 0.92
N THR A 57 -2.33 15.58 0.58
CA THR A 57 -3.70 15.94 0.95
C THR A 57 -4.58 16.11 -0.29
N GLY A 58 -5.88 15.94 -0.08
CA GLY A 58 -6.89 16.15 -1.11
C GLY A 58 -8.26 16.30 -0.48
N TYR A 59 -9.20 16.81 -1.28
CA TYR A 59 -10.58 17.06 -0.84
C TYR A 59 -11.52 16.03 -1.41
N VAL A 60 -12.43 15.50 -0.59
CA VAL A 60 -13.43 14.53 -1.03
C VAL A 60 -14.41 15.19 -2.01
N MET A 61 -14.53 14.62 -3.19
CA MET A 61 -15.49 15.02 -4.21
C MET A 61 -16.74 14.11 -4.19
N SER A 62 -16.56 12.82 -3.96
CA SER A 62 -17.67 11.86 -3.94
C SER A 62 -17.40 10.68 -3.00
N ARG A 63 -18.48 10.00 -2.60
CA ARG A 63 -18.46 8.84 -1.69
C ARG A 63 -19.21 7.70 -2.33
N GLU A 64 -18.66 6.50 -2.24
CA GLU A 64 -19.35 5.29 -2.65
C GLU A 64 -20.10 4.68 -1.45
N TYR A 65 -21.41 4.50 -1.62
CA TYR A 65 -22.28 3.98 -0.58
C TYR A 65 -21.94 2.52 -0.25
N GLY A 66 -21.88 2.20 1.05
CA GLY A 66 -21.64 0.83 1.54
C GLY A 66 -20.19 0.33 1.48
N THR A 67 -19.28 1.00 0.78
CA THR A 67 -17.88 0.51 0.59
C THR A 67 -16.83 1.36 1.31
N ARG A 68 -17.19 2.57 1.77
CA ARG A 68 -16.25 3.58 2.29
C ARG A 68 -15.13 3.95 1.30
N CYS A 69 -15.31 3.69 0.00
CA CYS A 69 -14.43 4.28 -1.01
C CYS A 69 -14.82 5.74 -1.21
N ILE A 70 -13.81 6.57 -1.45
CA ILE A 70 -13.98 8.00 -1.73
C ILE A 70 -13.26 8.36 -3.01
N GLU A 71 -13.77 9.37 -3.69
CA GLU A 71 -13.05 10.07 -4.74
C GLU A 71 -12.61 11.41 -4.19
N ILE A 72 -11.36 11.75 -4.40
CA ILE A 72 -10.78 13.02 -4.01
C ILE A 72 -10.26 13.77 -5.22
N VAL A 73 -10.06 15.07 -5.06
CA VAL A 73 -9.17 15.84 -5.92
C VAL A 73 -7.92 16.18 -5.12
N ASP A 74 -6.76 15.83 -5.66
CA ASP A 74 -5.48 16.18 -5.05
C ASP A 74 -5.12 17.67 -5.29
N VAL A 75 -4.02 18.11 -4.69
CA VAL A 75 -3.50 19.48 -4.84
C VAL A 75 -3.21 19.89 -6.29
N ASN A 76 -3.05 18.93 -7.21
CA ASN A 76 -2.79 19.17 -8.63
C ASN A 76 -4.08 19.12 -9.47
N ALA A 77 -5.25 19.20 -8.83
CA ALA A 77 -6.56 19.06 -9.46
C ALA A 77 -6.80 17.70 -10.13
N LYS A 78 -6.07 16.64 -9.75
CA LYS A 78 -6.22 15.31 -10.32
C LYS A 78 -7.21 14.48 -9.48
N PRO A 79 -8.25 13.89 -10.11
CA PRO A 79 -9.16 12.99 -9.42
C PRO A 79 -8.47 11.66 -9.07
N LEU A 80 -8.67 11.18 -7.85
CA LEU A 80 -8.09 9.97 -7.31
C LEU A 80 -9.12 9.19 -6.49
N ARG A 81 -9.24 7.89 -6.76
CA ARG A 81 -10.10 7.00 -5.97
C ARG A 81 -9.29 6.33 -4.88
N LEU A 82 -9.72 6.50 -3.63
CA LEU A 82 -9.09 5.93 -2.44
C LEU A 82 -10.00 4.91 -1.78
N ARG A 83 -9.42 3.77 -1.43
CA ARG A 83 -10.07 2.68 -0.68
C ARG A 83 -9.84 2.83 0.82
N PRO A 84 -10.68 2.20 1.65
CA PRO A 84 -10.43 2.13 3.09
C PRO A 84 -9.00 1.69 3.40
N GLY A 85 -8.33 2.42 4.30
CA GLY A 85 -6.93 2.18 4.68
C GLY A 85 -5.90 2.95 3.84
N GLN A 86 -6.26 3.48 2.67
CA GLN A 86 -5.36 4.33 1.87
C GLN A 86 -5.41 5.80 2.28
N TYR A 87 -6.39 6.19 3.08
CA TYR A 87 -6.60 7.56 3.50
C TYR A 87 -6.95 7.65 4.99
N ARG A 88 -6.79 8.85 5.55
CA ARG A 88 -7.26 9.23 6.89
C ARG A 88 -7.90 10.62 6.81
N SER A 89 -8.91 10.87 7.64
CA SER A 89 -9.45 12.23 7.77
C SER A 89 -8.37 13.16 8.33
N ALA A 90 -8.30 14.39 7.80
CA ALA A 90 -7.39 15.42 8.31
C ALA A 90 -7.94 16.12 9.57
N ALA A 91 -9.25 15.97 9.85
CA ALA A 91 -9.88 16.48 11.06
C ALA A 91 -9.30 15.76 12.29
N ARG A 92 -8.75 16.55 13.22
CA ARG A 92 -8.14 16.10 14.47
C ARG A 92 -9.17 15.73 15.53
#